data_AF-A0A972DX70-F1
#
_entry.id   AF-A0A972DX70-F1
#
_cell.length_a   1.000
_cell.length_b   1.000
_cell.length_c   1.000
_cell.angle_alpha   90.00
_cell.angle_beta   90.00
_cell.angle_gamma   90.00
#
_symmetry.space_group_name_H-M   'P 1'
#
loop_
_entity.id
_entity.type
_entity.pdbx_description
1 polymer ?
#
loop_
_entity_poly.entity_id
_entity_poly.type
_entity_poly.pdbx_seq_one_letter_code
_entity_poly.pdbx_strand_id
1 'polypeptide(L)'
;MKTRRFTAVAFAGLITCSIGFASAGPAEPETPDPNMMRNPLLRAFLADREPREKIEGQFGRPEDCRNAVMRELLGATDEQWQQIEPKFSELEAVRERTRAIVGSWVAGASFGGGSGSSHRGSRNGASGGYNDSRRVRRNDHTLPRRRTVPPRSPQPPAGANYSSLGPWRPSQGPPSAKVTPGERLCGELLDLIDRADASSEEIRQRMAQLAAYRRKAAEEVKQAKEALRQVVTRRQEAALILMGYLD
;
A
#
# COMPACT_ATOMS: atom_id res chain seq x y z
N MET A 1 -49.59 10.16 9.48
CA MET A 1 -48.28 9.68 8.97
C MET A 1 -47.75 10.70 7.97
N LYS A 2 -46.67 11.42 8.29
CA LYS A 2 -46.11 12.49 7.43
C LYS A 2 -44.84 11.97 6.74
N THR A 3 -44.92 11.76 5.44
CA THR A 3 -43.79 11.40 4.58
C THR A 3 -42.96 12.65 4.29
N ARG A 4 -41.71 12.70 4.78
CA ARG A 4 -40.73 13.72 4.40
C ARG A 4 -39.89 13.19 3.24
N ARG A 5 -39.91 13.90 2.11
CA ARG A 5 -39.04 13.67 0.96
C ARG A 5 -37.68 14.27 1.26
N PHE A 6 -36.62 13.46 1.21
CA PHE A 6 -35.23 13.93 1.28
C PHE A 6 -34.69 14.08 -0.14
N THR A 7 -34.27 15.30 -0.46
CA THR A 7 -33.58 15.65 -1.70
C THR A 7 -32.11 15.26 -1.57
N ALA A 8 -31.65 14.33 -2.41
CA ALA A 8 -30.25 13.92 -2.46
C ALA A 8 -29.44 14.96 -3.25
N VAL A 9 -28.39 15.50 -2.63
CA VAL A 9 -27.37 16.32 -3.30
C VAL A 9 -26.16 15.41 -3.54
N ALA A 10 -25.86 15.15 -4.81
CA ALA A 10 -24.67 14.42 -5.22
C ALA A 10 -23.46 15.36 -5.18
N PHE A 11 -22.44 15.00 -4.40
CA PHE A 11 -21.10 15.59 -4.49
C PHE A 11 -20.13 14.50 -4.93
N ALA A 12 -19.71 14.56 -6.19
CA ALA A 12 -18.60 13.80 -6.72
C ALA A 12 -17.36 14.72 -6.71
N GLY A 13 -16.35 14.35 -5.93
CA GLY A 13 -15.07 15.07 -5.84
C GLY A 13 -14.02 14.16 -5.23
N LEU A 14 -13.42 13.31 -6.06
CA LEU A 14 -12.40 12.34 -5.68
C LEU A 14 -11.02 13.00 -5.89
N ILE A 15 -10.37 13.43 -4.81
CA ILE A 15 -9.01 13.97 -4.84
C ILE A 15 -8.07 12.91 -4.26
N THR A 16 -7.32 12.24 -5.12
CA THR A 16 -6.21 11.35 -4.74
C THR A 16 -4.94 12.17 -4.55
N CYS A 17 -4.57 12.44 -3.30
CA CYS A 17 -3.25 12.98 -2.97
C CYS A 17 -2.24 11.83 -2.77
N SER A 18 -1.39 11.62 -3.76
CA SER A 18 -0.18 10.81 -3.63
C SER A 18 0.92 11.63 -2.94
N ILE A 19 1.22 11.33 -1.67
CA ILE A 19 2.35 11.95 -0.96
C ILE A 19 3.59 11.10 -1.21
N GLY A 20 4.45 11.56 -2.12
CA GLY A 20 5.80 11.03 -2.31
C GLY A 20 6.75 11.67 -1.30
N PHE A 21 7.32 10.86 -0.41
CA PHE A 21 8.31 11.32 0.57
C PHE A 21 9.71 11.27 -0.06
N ALA A 22 10.15 12.40 -0.63
CA ALA A 22 11.53 12.59 -1.04
C ALA A 22 12.31 13.27 0.10
N SER A 23 13.31 12.57 0.64
CA SER A 23 14.28 13.17 1.56
C SER A 23 15.20 14.10 0.77
N ALA A 24 14.83 15.38 0.70
CA ALA A 24 15.70 16.47 0.30
C ALA A 24 16.36 17.04 1.58
N GLY A 25 17.62 17.45 1.47
CA GLY A 25 18.29 18.25 2.51
C GLY A 25 17.51 19.55 2.80
N PRO A 26 17.92 20.33 3.82
CA PRO A 26 17.21 21.53 4.25
C PRO A 26 17.17 22.57 3.13
N ALA A 27 16.14 22.47 2.28
CA ALA A 27 15.75 23.51 1.35
C ALA A 27 15.06 24.58 2.20
N GLU A 28 15.54 25.83 2.06
CA GLU A 28 14.85 26.97 2.62
C GLU A 28 13.38 26.94 2.19
N PRO A 29 12.44 27.24 3.09
CA PRO A 29 11.03 27.23 2.77
C PRO A 29 10.77 28.28 1.69
N GLU A 30 10.54 27.84 0.45
CA GLU A 30 10.06 28.72 -0.60
C GLU A 30 8.77 29.38 -0.10
N THR A 31 8.81 30.70 0.05
CA THR A 31 7.66 31.48 0.46
C THR A 31 6.54 31.27 -0.56
N PRO A 32 5.34 30.81 -0.14
CA PRO A 32 4.26 30.52 -1.06
C PRO A 32 3.90 31.78 -1.88
N ASP A 33 3.72 31.59 -3.19
CA ASP A 33 3.38 32.65 -4.13
C ASP A 33 2.20 33.49 -3.61
N PRO A 34 2.38 34.81 -3.40
CA PRO A 34 1.38 35.68 -2.77
C PRO A 34 0.03 35.70 -3.52
N ASN A 35 -0.01 35.25 -4.78
CA ASN A 35 -1.27 35.17 -5.54
C ASN A 35 -2.17 33.98 -5.19
N MET A 36 -1.66 32.91 -4.56
CA MET A 36 -2.51 31.77 -4.14
C MET A 36 -3.38 32.08 -2.91
N MET A 37 -3.08 33.16 -2.18
CA MET A 37 -3.78 33.59 -0.96
C MET A 37 -5.06 34.41 -1.22
N ARG A 38 -5.39 34.72 -2.47
CA ARG A 38 -6.55 35.57 -2.82
C ARG A 38 -7.89 34.84 -2.80
N ASN A 39 -7.94 33.52 -2.65
CA ASN A 39 -9.21 32.79 -2.56
C ASN A 39 -9.67 32.70 -1.08
N PRO A 40 -10.71 33.46 -0.66
CA PRO A 40 -11.14 33.51 0.72
C PRO A 40 -11.67 32.16 1.25
N LEU A 41 -12.16 31.27 0.37
CA LEU A 41 -12.66 29.95 0.76
C LEU A 41 -11.52 28.98 1.12
N LEU A 42 -10.41 29.00 0.36
CA LEU A 42 -9.23 28.22 0.70
C LEU A 42 -8.55 28.74 1.96
N ARG A 43 -8.61 30.06 2.20
CA ARG A 43 -8.05 30.67 3.40
C ARG A 43 -8.80 30.27 4.67
N ALA A 44 -10.13 30.23 4.64
CA ALA A 44 -10.92 29.76 5.79
C ALA A 44 -10.70 28.26 6.05
N PHE A 45 -10.62 27.43 5.00
CA PHE A 45 -10.42 25.99 5.14
C PHE A 45 -9.01 25.61 5.63
N LEU A 46 -8.00 26.41 5.30
CA LEU A 46 -6.62 26.22 5.76
C LEU A 46 -6.32 26.91 7.10
N ALA A 47 -6.98 28.03 7.41
CA ALA A 47 -6.77 28.77 8.65
C ALA A 47 -7.42 28.11 9.87
N ASP A 48 -8.49 27.32 9.68
CA ASP A 48 -9.14 26.57 10.77
C ASP A 48 -8.46 25.21 11.06
N ARG A 49 -7.38 24.91 10.31
CA ARG A 49 -6.55 23.74 10.54
C ARG A 49 -5.41 24.14 11.46
N GLU A 50 -5.65 24.03 12.76
CA GLU A 50 -4.63 24.17 13.82
C GLU A 50 -3.28 23.56 13.36
N PRO A 51 -2.15 24.25 13.62
CA PRO A 51 -0.85 23.86 13.10
C PRO A 51 -0.49 22.43 13.51
N ARG A 52 -0.43 21.55 12.51
CA ARG A 52 -0.09 20.12 12.62
C ARG A 52 1.27 19.85 13.31
N GLU A 53 2.10 20.87 13.49
CA GLU A 53 3.44 20.76 14.09
C GLU A 53 3.44 20.32 15.56
N LYS A 54 2.31 20.39 16.28
CA LYS A 54 2.25 19.84 17.66
C LYS A 54 2.09 18.31 17.74
N ILE A 55 1.87 17.63 16.62
CA ILE A 55 1.56 16.20 16.62
C ILE A 55 2.83 15.33 16.68
N GLU A 56 3.97 15.81 16.18
CA GLU A 56 5.17 14.98 15.97
C GLU A 56 5.94 14.58 17.25
N GLY A 57 5.54 15.07 18.43
CA GLY A 57 6.16 14.68 19.72
C GLY A 57 5.23 14.01 20.73
N GLN A 58 3.93 13.89 20.45
CA GLN A 58 2.96 13.42 21.46
C GLN A 58 2.69 11.91 21.42
N PHE A 59 2.90 11.24 20.29
CA PHE A 59 2.57 9.83 20.16
C PHE A 59 3.83 8.96 20.29
N GLY A 60 4.03 8.39 21.47
CA GLY A 60 5.16 7.48 21.75
C GLY A 60 5.06 6.14 21.04
N ARG A 61 3.88 5.78 20.52
CA ARG A 61 3.62 4.53 19.81
C ARG A 61 2.89 4.78 18.48
N PRO A 62 3.24 4.05 17.40
CA PRO A 62 2.58 4.20 16.10
C PRO A 62 1.09 3.85 16.15
N GLU A 63 0.68 2.96 17.07
CA GLU A 63 -0.72 2.59 17.28
C GLU A 63 -1.54 3.78 17.77
N ASP A 64 -0.99 4.62 18.66
CA ASP A 64 -1.70 5.78 19.23
C ASP A 64 -1.98 6.83 18.14
N CYS A 65 -1.00 7.08 17.26
CA CYS A 65 -1.16 7.98 16.12
C CYS A 65 -2.26 7.48 15.16
N ARG A 66 -2.25 6.17 14.84
CA ARG A 66 -3.27 5.57 13.99
C ARG A 66 -4.66 5.65 14.62
N ASN A 67 -4.78 5.40 15.91
CA ASN A 67 -6.04 5.47 16.64
C ASN A 67 -6.57 6.92 16.70
N ALA A 68 -5.70 7.90 16.93
CA ALA A 68 -6.08 9.32 16.89
C ALA A 68 -6.63 9.72 15.51
N VAL A 69 -5.96 9.31 14.43
CA VAL A 69 -6.42 9.55 13.05
C VAL A 69 -7.76 8.87 12.79
N MET A 70 -7.92 7.60 13.17
CA MET A 70 -9.18 6.88 12.98
C MET A 70 -10.33 7.50 13.76
N ARG A 71 -10.10 7.93 15.00
CA ARG A 71 -11.09 8.62 15.82
C ARG A 71 -11.53 9.94 15.17
N GLU A 72 -10.59 10.75 14.69
CA GLU A 72 -10.86 12.01 13.98
C GLU A 72 -11.65 11.76 12.69
N LEU A 73 -11.25 10.78 11.88
CA LEU A 73 -11.93 10.41 10.62
C LEU A 73 -13.38 9.97 10.85
N LEU A 74 -13.64 9.24 11.94
CA LEU A 74 -14.97 8.80 12.31
C LEU A 74 -15.79 9.89 13.02
N GLY A 75 -15.17 10.99 13.43
CA GLY A 75 -15.78 11.99 14.30
C GLY A 75 -16.33 11.37 15.60
N ALA A 76 -15.65 10.35 16.12
CA ALA A 76 -16.03 9.65 17.34
C ALA A 76 -15.55 10.43 18.57
N THR A 77 -16.40 10.56 19.58
CA THR A 77 -15.97 11.08 20.89
C THR A 77 -15.04 10.09 21.58
N ASP A 78 -14.29 10.53 22.61
CA ASP A 78 -13.40 9.65 23.37
C ASP A 78 -14.14 8.46 24.01
N GLU A 79 -15.33 8.72 24.55
CA GLU A 79 -16.20 7.69 25.15
C GLU A 79 -16.70 6.68 24.11
N GLN A 80 -17.09 7.15 22.91
CA GLN A 80 -17.47 6.26 21.82
C GLN A 80 -16.28 5.46 21.30
N TRP A 81 -15.11 6.10 21.20
CA TRP A 81 -13.90 5.46 20.73
C TRP A 81 -13.47 4.32 21.65
N GLN A 82 -13.63 4.46 22.97
CA GLN A 82 -13.39 3.35 23.92
C GLN A 82 -14.22 2.08 23.60
N GLN A 83 -15.39 2.22 22.99
CA GLN A 83 -16.22 1.08 22.57
C GLN A 83 -15.86 0.58 21.16
N ILE A 84 -15.51 1.50 20.25
CA ILE A 84 -15.19 1.20 18.85
C ILE A 84 -13.79 0.57 18.72
N GLU A 85 -12.79 1.10 19.42
CA GLU A 85 -11.39 0.70 19.34
C GLU A 85 -11.16 -0.80 19.49
N PRO A 86 -11.66 -1.50 20.54
CA PRO A 86 -11.40 -2.93 20.69
C PRO A 86 -11.98 -3.74 19.53
N LYS A 87 -13.16 -3.35 19.00
CA LYS A 87 -13.80 -4.04 17.87
C LYS A 87 -13.10 -3.78 16.54
N PHE A 88 -12.63 -2.56 16.35
CA PHE A 88 -11.84 -2.18 15.19
C PHE A 88 -10.48 -2.88 15.18
N SER A 89 -9.79 -2.91 16.32
CA SER A 89 -8.52 -3.63 16.50
C SER A 89 -8.69 -5.14 16.29
N GLU A 90 -9.77 -5.74 16.81
CA GLU A 90 -10.12 -7.14 16.55
C GLU A 90 -10.35 -7.41 15.06
N LEU A 91 -11.12 -6.56 14.37
CA LEU A 91 -11.35 -6.67 12.94
C LEU A 91 -10.03 -6.63 12.15
N GLU A 92 -9.14 -5.70 12.48
CA GLU A 92 -7.85 -5.62 11.80
C GLU A 92 -6.93 -6.79 12.10
N ALA A 93 -6.88 -7.26 13.35
CA ALA A 93 -6.11 -8.45 13.71
C ALA A 93 -6.60 -9.69 12.93
N VAL A 94 -7.92 -9.84 12.77
CA VAL A 94 -8.52 -10.93 11.98
C VAL A 94 -8.25 -10.73 10.48
N ARG A 95 -8.37 -9.50 9.96
CA ARG A 95 -8.05 -9.18 8.56
C ARG A 95 -6.59 -9.42 8.24
N GLU A 96 -5.67 -9.02 9.11
CA GLU A 96 -4.23 -9.22 8.92
C GLU A 96 -3.89 -10.72 8.90
N ARG A 97 -4.42 -11.47 9.87
CA ARG A 97 -4.30 -12.94 9.90
C ARG A 97 -4.86 -13.58 8.62
N THR A 98 -5.92 -13.00 8.05
CA THR A 98 -6.57 -13.50 6.82
C THR A 98 -5.81 -13.09 5.55
N ARG A 99 -5.28 -11.86 5.50
CA ARG A 99 -4.59 -11.29 4.33
C ARG A 99 -3.26 -11.97 4.06
N ALA A 100 -2.56 -12.38 5.13
CA ALA A 100 -1.35 -13.20 5.07
C ALA A 100 -1.53 -14.50 4.25
N ILE A 101 -2.76 -14.99 4.11
CA ILE A 101 -3.10 -16.27 3.45
C ILE A 101 -3.24 -16.13 1.93
N VAL A 102 -3.72 -14.98 1.43
CA VAL A 102 -4.23 -14.86 0.04
C VAL A 102 -3.48 -13.84 -0.79
N GLY A 103 -3.06 -12.72 -0.19
CA GLY A 103 -2.62 -11.54 -0.97
C GLY A 103 -1.11 -11.39 -1.11
N SER A 104 -0.34 -11.74 -0.08
CA SER A 104 1.10 -11.45 -0.08
C SER A 104 1.87 -12.26 -1.14
N TRP A 105 1.42 -13.49 -1.42
CA TRP A 105 2.07 -14.44 -2.34
C TRP A 105 1.85 -14.14 -3.83
N VAL A 106 0.69 -13.60 -4.20
CA VAL A 106 0.31 -13.36 -5.61
C VAL A 106 0.51 -11.90 -6.01
N ALA A 107 0.24 -10.94 -5.12
CA ALA A 107 0.38 -9.52 -5.45
C ALA A 107 1.84 -9.05 -5.51
N GLY A 108 2.77 -9.73 -4.83
CA GLY A 108 4.21 -9.44 -4.89
C GLY A 108 4.90 -9.87 -6.20
N ALA A 109 4.30 -10.79 -6.96
CA ALA A 109 4.91 -11.33 -8.18
C ALA A 109 4.43 -10.66 -9.48
N SER A 110 3.39 -9.81 -9.45
CA SER A 110 2.86 -9.19 -10.69
C SER A 110 2.53 -7.70 -10.57
N PHE A 111 2.60 -7.11 -9.37
CA PHE A 111 2.52 -5.66 -9.20
C PHE A 111 3.75 -5.11 -8.47
N GLY A 112 4.93 -5.61 -8.87
CA GLY A 112 6.18 -4.87 -8.78
C GLY A 112 6.11 -3.60 -9.63
N GLY A 113 5.22 -2.68 -9.27
CA GLY A 113 5.34 -1.28 -9.58
C GLY A 113 6.68 -0.84 -9.01
N GLY A 114 7.62 -0.60 -9.90
CA GLY A 114 8.94 -0.10 -9.57
C GLY A 114 8.85 1.16 -8.74
N SER A 115 9.04 1.01 -7.43
CA SER A 115 9.61 2.04 -6.56
C SER A 115 11.07 1.68 -6.23
N GLY A 116 11.70 0.88 -7.08
CA GLY A 116 13.15 0.68 -7.11
C GLY A 116 13.80 1.91 -7.71
N SER A 117 13.94 2.94 -6.87
CA SER A 117 14.87 4.06 -7.03
C SER A 117 16.25 3.54 -7.44
N SER A 118 16.45 3.40 -8.74
CA SER A 118 17.75 3.16 -9.37
C SER A 118 18.36 4.51 -9.69
N HIS A 119 18.39 5.42 -8.72
CA HIS A 119 19.22 6.63 -8.77
C HIS A 119 20.56 6.30 -8.12
N ARG A 120 21.33 5.42 -8.76
CA ARG A 120 22.75 5.23 -8.44
C ARG A 120 23.56 5.44 -9.71
N GLY A 121 23.97 6.70 -9.89
CA GLY A 121 25.24 7.07 -10.50
C GLY A 121 25.34 6.97 -12.02
N SER A 122 24.89 8.02 -12.72
CA SER A 122 25.65 8.53 -13.87
C SER A 122 25.63 10.05 -13.85
N ARG A 123 26.43 10.60 -12.93
CA ARG A 123 26.81 12.00 -12.89
C ARG A 123 28.18 12.07 -13.57
N ASN A 124 28.19 12.34 -14.88
CA ASN A 124 29.31 12.94 -15.62
C ASN A 124 28.83 13.27 -17.04
N GLY A 125 28.75 14.57 -17.34
CA GLY A 125 28.34 15.11 -18.64
C GLY A 125 27.21 16.12 -18.45
N ALA A 126 27.49 17.36 -18.05
CA ALA A 126 27.94 18.44 -18.92
C ALA A 126 26.90 18.85 -19.97
N SER A 127 26.60 20.16 -19.99
CA SER A 127 25.88 20.90 -21.05
C SER A 127 24.37 20.65 -21.08
N GLY A 128 23.48 21.63 -20.93
CA GLY A 128 23.54 22.99 -21.48
C GLY A 128 22.51 23.12 -22.60
N GLY A 129 21.60 24.09 -22.47
CA GLY A 129 20.86 24.65 -23.61
C GLY A 129 19.43 24.17 -23.82
N TYR A 130 18.47 24.93 -23.31
CA TYR A 130 17.25 25.21 -24.08
C TYR A 130 17.57 26.37 -25.01
N ASN A 131 17.85 26.08 -26.28
CA ASN A 131 17.47 27.02 -27.34
C ASN A 131 17.42 26.35 -28.71
N ASP A 132 16.45 26.86 -29.46
CA ASP A 132 16.43 26.99 -30.90
C ASP A 132 15.83 25.85 -31.74
N SER A 133 14.52 26.01 -31.93
CA SER A 133 13.87 25.63 -33.18
C SER A 133 14.35 26.54 -34.31
N ARG A 134 15.30 26.11 -35.15
CA ARG A 134 15.38 26.47 -36.59
C ARG A 134 16.58 25.88 -37.33
N ARG A 135 16.23 25.26 -38.47
CA ARG A 135 16.93 25.22 -39.76
C ARG A 135 18.09 24.21 -39.99
N VAL A 136 18.09 23.81 -41.27
CA VAL A 136 19.20 23.35 -42.12
C VAL A 136 19.42 21.83 -42.24
N ARG A 137 18.63 21.27 -43.16
CA ARG A 137 19.06 20.48 -44.32
C ARG A 137 20.55 20.66 -44.70
N ARG A 138 21.41 19.66 -44.50
CA ARG A 138 22.59 19.44 -45.37
C ARG A 138 23.09 18.00 -45.31
N ASN A 139 23.30 17.46 -46.50
CA ASN A 139 24.07 16.25 -46.79
C ASN A 139 25.49 16.38 -46.20
N ASP A 140 26.07 15.26 -45.80
CA ASP A 140 27.26 14.64 -46.42
C ASP A 140 28.19 13.95 -45.40
N HIS A 141 28.86 12.91 -45.91
CA HIS A 141 30.08 12.25 -45.42
C HIS A 141 29.98 11.12 -44.38
N THR A 142 29.90 9.91 -44.94
CA THR A 142 30.83 8.78 -44.70
C THR A 142 31.65 8.82 -43.40
N LEU A 143 31.20 8.08 -42.39
CA LEU A 143 32.06 7.62 -41.30
C LEU A 143 32.07 6.08 -41.26
N PRO A 144 33.23 5.46 -40.95
CA PRO A 144 33.38 4.02 -40.98
C PRO A 144 32.57 3.38 -39.85
N ARG A 145 31.82 2.35 -40.26
CA ARG A 145 30.95 1.51 -39.44
C ARG A 145 31.77 0.78 -38.36
N ARG A 146 31.99 1.43 -37.22
CA ARG A 146 32.59 0.80 -36.03
C ARG A 146 31.58 -0.22 -35.49
N ARG A 147 31.84 -1.51 -35.69
CA ARG A 147 31.06 -2.61 -35.10
C ARG A 147 31.03 -2.43 -33.58
N THR A 148 29.94 -1.87 -33.09
CA THR A 148 29.56 -1.94 -31.68
C THR A 148 29.25 -3.39 -31.36
N VAL A 149 30.20 -4.07 -30.74
CA VAL A 149 29.96 -5.37 -30.10
C VAL A 149 28.91 -5.12 -29.03
N PRO A 150 27.74 -5.79 -29.07
CA PRO A 150 26.73 -5.61 -28.03
C PRO A 150 27.35 -5.98 -26.68
N PRO A 151 27.15 -5.17 -25.62
CA PRO A 151 27.67 -5.48 -24.31
C PRO A 151 27.16 -6.85 -23.87
N ARG A 152 28.11 -7.74 -23.57
CA ARG A 152 27.85 -9.08 -23.04
C ARG A 152 27.03 -8.90 -21.76
N SER A 153 25.79 -9.39 -21.76
CA SER A 153 24.96 -9.39 -20.56
C SER A 153 25.76 -9.97 -19.38
N PRO A 154 25.80 -9.31 -18.22
CA PRO A 154 26.54 -9.82 -17.07
C PRO A 154 26.08 -11.24 -16.78
N GLN A 155 26.97 -12.20 -16.96
CA GLN A 155 26.69 -13.58 -16.58
C GLN A 155 26.56 -13.60 -15.06
N PRO A 156 25.46 -14.16 -14.53
CA PRO A 156 25.33 -14.34 -13.10
C PRO A 156 26.46 -15.25 -12.59
N PRO A 157 26.99 -15.02 -11.37
CA PRO A 157 28.07 -15.83 -10.82
C PRO A 157 27.65 -17.30 -10.74
N ALA A 158 28.49 -18.18 -11.31
CA ALA A 158 28.31 -19.62 -11.26
C ALA A 158 28.31 -20.09 -9.79
N GLY A 159 27.14 -20.49 -9.28
CA GLY A 159 26.98 -21.01 -7.92
C GLY A 159 25.77 -20.50 -7.14
N ALA A 160 25.07 -19.47 -7.62
CA ALA A 160 23.76 -19.14 -7.06
C ALA A 160 22.73 -20.16 -7.56
N ASN A 161 22.32 -21.09 -6.68
CA ASN A 161 21.16 -21.93 -6.89
C ASN A 161 19.92 -21.03 -6.94
N TYR A 162 19.58 -20.56 -8.13
CA TYR A 162 18.32 -19.91 -8.42
C TYR A 162 17.24 -21.00 -8.41
N SER A 163 16.81 -21.43 -7.22
CA SER A 163 15.41 -21.82 -7.12
C SER A 163 14.63 -20.60 -7.61
N SER A 164 14.03 -20.72 -8.78
CA SER A 164 13.37 -19.64 -9.53
C SER A 164 12.23 -18.97 -8.75
N LEU A 165 11.93 -19.49 -7.56
CA LEU A 165 10.98 -18.99 -6.58
C LEU A 165 11.61 -18.13 -5.47
N GLY A 166 12.83 -17.59 -5.63
CA GLY A 166 13.41 -16.46 -4.87
C GLY A 166 13.21 -16.44 -3.33
N PRO A 167 13.37 -15.29 -2.65
CA PRO A 167 13.14 -15.14 -1.19
C PRO A 167 11.65 -15.23 -0.80
N TRP A 168 10.84 -15.91 -1.61
CA TRP A 168 9.38 -15.96 -1.54
C TRP A 168 8.89 -17.21 -0.80
N ARG A 169 9.64 -17.69 0.20
CA ARG A 169 9.21 -18.77 1.08
C ARG A 169 8.87 -18.21 2.47
N PRO A 170 7.68 -18.51 3.02
CA PRO A 170 7.29 -18.01 4.35
C PRO A 170 8.24 -18.48 5.43
N SER A 171 8.84 -19.66 5.26
CA SER A 171 9.82 -20.23 6.16
C SER A 171 11.15 -19.49 6.21
N GLN A 172 11.42 -18.61 5.24
CA GLN A 172 12.66 -17.81 5.18
C GLN A 172 12.46 -16.35 5.63
N GLY A 173 11.26 -15.99 6.09
CA GLY A 173 10.99 -14.67 6.66
C GLY A 173 11.77 -14.43 7.96
N PRO A 174 11.82 -13.17 8.45
CA PRO A 174 12.44 -12.85 9.73
C PRO A 174 11.85 -13.74 10.84
N PRO A 175 12.68 -14.35 11.71
CA PRO A 175 12.24 -15.34 12.69
C PRO A 175 11.29 -14.81 13.76
N SER A 176 11.02 -13.49 13.80
CA SER A 176 10.16 -12.84 14.78
C SER A 176 8.67 -12.79 14.40
N ALA A 177 8.31 -13.07 13.14
CA ALA A 177 6.90 -13.06 12.73
C ALA A 177 6.21 -14.36 13.17
N LYS A 178 5.10 -14.23 13.91
CA LYS A 178 4.28 -15.39 14.30
C LYS A 178 3.63 -16.00 13.06
N VAL A 179 4.22 -17.08 12.54
CA VAL A 179 3.70 -17.80 11.37
C VAL A 179 2.28 -18.28 11.64
N THR A 180 1.34 -17.80 10.83
CA THR A 180 -0.07 -18.15 10.93
C THR A 180 -0.31 -19.60 10.45
N PRO A 181 -1.36 -20.29 10.91
CA PRO A 181 -1.69 -21.62 10.41
C PRO A 181 -1.91 -21.67 8.89
N GLY A 182 -2.46 -20.62 8.30
CA GLY A 182 -2.64 -20.52 6.85
C GLY A 182 -1.33 -20.43 6.08
N GLU A 183 -0.36 -19.65 6.58
CA GLU A 183 0.98 -19.58 5.98
C GLU A 183 1.70 -20.93 6.04
N ARG A 184 1.55 -21.68 7.13
CA ARG A 184 2.07 -23.05 7.23
C ARG A 184 1.46 -23.95 6.16
N LEU A 185 0.14 -23.94 5.99
CA LEU A 185 -0.54 -24.73 4.96
C LEU A 185 -0.08 -24.36 3.54
N CYS A 186 0.12 -23.07 3.26
CA CYS A 186 0.68 -22.63 1.98
C CYS A 186 2.12 -23.12 1.78
N GLY A 187 2.96 -23.05 2.81
CA GLY A 187 4.33 -23.57 2.79
C GLY A 187 4.36 -25.07 2.52
N GLU A 188 3.57 -25.85 3.26
CA GLU A 188 3.44 -27.31 3.08
C GLU A 188 2.92 -27.67 1.68
N LEU A 189 1.99 -26.90 1.13
CA LEU A 189 1.49 -27.12 -0.23
C LEU A 189 2.57 -26.84 -1.29
N LEU A 190 3.35 -25.78 -1.12
CA LEU A 190 4.49 -25.50 -2.01
C LEU A 190 5.57 -26.58 -1.91
N ASP A 191 5.86 -27.04 -0.69
CA ASP A 191 6.76 -28.18 -0.46
C ASP A 191 6.30 -29.45 -1.18
N LEU A 192 4.99 -29.75 -1.18
CA LEU A 192 4.45 -30.87 -1.93
C LEU A 192 4.53 -30.67 -3.44
N ILE A 193 4.32 -29.45 -3.95
CA ILE A 193 4.42 -29.16 -5.39
C ILE A 193 5.87 -29.26 -5.88
N ASP A 194 6.84 -28.83 -5.06
CA ASP A 194 8.28 -28.90 -5.40
C ASP A 194 8.80 -30.35 -5.40
N ARG A 195 8.13 -31.26 -4.67
CA ARG A 195 8.49 -32.67 -4.59
C ARG A 195 7.98 -33.45 -5.80
N ALA A 196 8.91 -34.05 -6.55
CA ALA A 196 8.58 -34.88 -7.71
C ALA A 196 7.78 -36.16 -7.36
N ASP A 197 7.83 -36.62 -6.12
CA ASP A 197 7.19 -37.84 -5.63
C ASP A 197 5.85 -37.59 -4.92
N ALA A 198 5.38 -36.34 -4.82
CA ALA A 198 4.12 -36.03 -4.15
C ALA A 198 2.92 -36.61 -4.91
N SER A 199 2.04 -37.29 -4.19
CA SER A 199 0.82 -37.85 -4.78
C SER A 199 -0.22 -36.76 -5.03
N SER A 200 -1.03 -36.94 -6.08
CA SER A 200 -2.15 -36.03 -6.36
C SER A 200 -3.20 -36.01 -5.25
N GLU A 201 -3.27 -37.06 -4.42
CA GLU A 201 -4.16 -37.11 -3.26
C GLU A 201 -3.69 -36.19 -2.13
N GLU A 202 -2.40 -36.20 -1.81
CA GLU A 202 -1.82 -35.34 -0.77
C GLU A 202 -1.99 -33.86 -1.11
N ILE A 203 -1.74 -33.49 -2.38
CA ILE A 203 -1.94 -32.12 -2.87
C ILE A 203 -3.42 -31.72 -2.71
N ARG A 204 -4.36 -32.58 -3.13
CA ARG A 204 -5.80 -32.34 -2.96
C ARG A 204 -6.20 -32.17 -1.50
N GLN A 205 -5.67 -33.00 -0.61
CA GLN A 205 -5.92 -32.94 0.82
C GLN A 205 -5.45 -31.60 1.42
N ARG A 206 -4.24 -31.15 1.07
CA ARG A 206 -3.71 -29.85 1.55
C ARG A 206 -4.48 -28.66 0.98
N MET A 207 -4.88 -28.72 -0.29
CA MET A 207 -5.76 -27.71 -0.88
C MET A 207 -7.12 -27.64 -0.15
N ALA A 208 -7.72 -28.79 0.20
CA ALA A 208 -8.97 -28.84 0.95
C ALA A 208 -8.83 -28.24 2.36
N GLN A 209 -7.72 -28.52 3.06
CA GLN A 209 -7.41 -27.91 4.36
C GLN A 209 -7.27 -26.38 4.25
N LEU A 210 -6.54 -25.89 3.25
CA LEU A 210 -6.38 -24.46 3.00
C LEU A 210 -7.72 -23.78 2.67
N ALA A 211 -8.58 -24.43 1.88
CA ALA A 211 -9.92 -23.94 1.56
C ALA A 211 -10.81 -23.87 2.81
N ALA A 212 -10.80 -24.91 3.66
CA ALA A 212 -11.53 -24.92 4.92
C ALA A 212 -11.06 -23.79 5.85
N TYR A 213 -9.74 -23.58 5.94
CA TYR A 213 -9.17 -22.48 6.72
C TYR A 213 -9.62 -21.10 6.21
N ARG A 214 -9.61 -20.89 4.89
CA ARG A 214 -10.09 -19.63 4.27
C ARG A 214 -11.57 -19.37 4.54
N ARG A 215 -12.42 -20.41 4.51
CA ARG A 215 -13.85 -20.27 4.88
C ARG A 215 -14.01 -19.85 6.34
N LYS A 216 -13.29 -20.51 7.26
CA LYS A 216 -13.32 -20.14 8.69
C LYS A 216 -12.86 -18.70 8.91
N ALA A 217 -11.76 -18.29 8.28
CA ALA A 217 -11.24 -16.93 8.38
C ALA A 217 -12.24 -15.89 7.83
N ALA A 218 -12.95 -16.21 6.73
CA ALA A 218 -13.99 -15.33 6.19
C ALA A 218 -15.17 -15.17 7.16
N GLU A 219 -15.59 -16.23 7.85
CA GLU A 219 -16.63 -16.15 8.89
C GLU A 219 -16.16 -15.32 10.10
N GLU A 220 -14.90 -15.46 10.53
CA GLU A 220 -14.32 -14.63 11.60
C GLU A 220 -14.31 -13.13 11.20
N VAL A 221 -13.91 -12.81 9.96
CA VAL A 221 -13.97 -11.43 9.44
C VAL A 221 -15.41 -10.92 9.46
N LYS A 222 -16.37 -11.73 9.01
CA LYS A 222 -17.79 -11.35 8.99
C LYS A 222 -18.33 -11.08 10.40
N GLN A 223 -17.99 -11.93 11.36
CA GLN A 223 -18.36 -11.74 12.77
C GLN A 223 -17.76 -10.47 13.36
N ALA A 224 -16.47 -10.21 13.11
CA ALA A 224 -15.80 -9.00 13.58
C ALA A 224 -16.40 -7.72 12.98
N LYS A 225 -16.74 -7.75 11.68
CA LYS A 225 -17.46 -6.64 11.02
C LYS A 225 -18.82 -6.39 11.66
N GLU A 226 -19.59 -7.44 11.94
CA GLU A 226 -20.91 -7.30 12.55
C GLU A 226 -20.81 -6.78 14.00
N ALA A 227 -19.83 -7.25 14.76
CA ALA A 227 -19.55 -6.72 16.09
C ALA A 227 -19.17 -5.23 16.07
N LEU A 228 -18.43 -4.79 15.04
CA LEU A 228 -18.14 -3.37 14.83
C LEU A 228 -19.39 -2.58 14.45
N ARG A 229 -20.28 -3.12 13.60
CA ARG A 229 -21.56 -2.48 13.23
C ARG A 229 -22.47 -2.19 14.44
N GLN A 230 -22.41 -3.02 15.48
CA GLN A 230 -23.21 -2.84 16.70
C GLN A 230 -22.82 -1.62 17.54
N VAL A 231 -21.58 -1.14 17.42
CA VAL A 231 -21.04 -0.04 18.24
C VAL A 231 -20.86 1.27 17.47
N VAL A 232 -20.96 1.25 16.15
CA VAL A 232 -20.82 2.44 15.30
C VAL A 232 -22.18 3.02 14.90
N THR A 233 -22.23 4.34 14.74
CA THR A 233 -23.39 5.03 14.18
C THR A 233 -23.45 4.88 12.66
N ARG A 234 -24.62 5.15 12.05
CA ARG A 234 -24.80 5.10 10.59
C ARG A 234 -23.81 5.98 9.80
N ARG A 235 -23.44 7.15 10.35
CA ARG A 235 -22.45 8.04 9.73
C ARG A 235 -21.04 7.44 9.76
N GLN A 236 -20.67 6.84 10.89
CA GLN A 236 -19.38 6.16 11.07
C GLN A 236 -19.29 4.90 10.22
N GLU A 237 -20.39 4.14 10.10
CA GLU A 237 -20.51 2.99 9.21
C GLU A 237 -20.23 3.38 7.75
N ALA A 238 -20.84 4.47 7.26
CA ALA A 238 -20.56 4.98 5.92
C ALA A 238 -19.09 5.36 5.71
N ALA A 239 -18.45 5.97 6.70
CA ALA A 239 -17.01 6.27 6.65
C ALA A 239 -16.16 4.99 6.59
N LEU A 240 -16.48 3.97 7.40
CA LEU A 240 -15.80 2.67 7.38
C LEU A 240 -15.98 1.91 6.06
N ILE A 241 -17.14 2.04 5.40
CA ILE A 241 -17.38 1.50 4.05
C ILE A 241 -16.48 2.22 3.03
N LEU A 242 -16.42 3.55 3.07
CA LEU A 242 -15.55 4.34 2.17
C LEU A 242 -14.06 4.00 2.35
N MET A 243 -13.63 3.67 3.56
CA MET A 243 -12.28 3.22 3.86
C MET A 243 -12.03 1.73 3.56
N GLY A 244 -13.07 0.96 3.16
CA GLY A 244 -12.95 -0.46 2.85
C GLY A 244 -12.76 -1.38 4.07
N TYR A 245 -13.25 -0.96 5.24
CA TYR A 245 -13.31 -1.79 6.45
C TYR A 245 -14.62 -2.58 6.53
N LEU A 246 -15.72 -1.95 6.13
CA LEU A 246 -17.04 -2.56 6.04
C LEU A 246 -17.47 -2.68 4.57
N ASP A 247 -18.47 -3.53 4.35
CA ASP A 247 -19.13 -3.85 3.08
C ASP A 247 -20.64 -3.62 3.15
#